data_AF-A0A968RJ79-F1
#
_entry.id   AF-A0A968RJ79-F1
#
_cell.length_a   1.000
_cell.length_b   1.000
_cell.length_c   1.000
_cell.angle_alpha   90.00
_cell.angle_beta   90.00
_cell.angle_gamma   90.00
#
_symmetry.space_group_name_H-M   'P 1'
#
loop_
_entity.id
_entity.type
_entity.pdbx_description
1 polymer ?
#
loop_
_entity_poly.entity_id
_entity_poly.type
_entity_poly.pdbx_seq_one_letter_code
_entity_poly.pdbx_strand_id
1 'polypeptide(L)'
;MKAQDTYFQEYLEKWSNARDYTIKVVELMPEAEFSFKPTEDEMTFQEQTLHLLRNMYWLSSSYLSKDTLEVDFKTFKGDKTALIELMQQVFAFSEKVVQQMETAQLEEK
;
A
#
# COMPACT_ATOMS: atom_id res chain seq x y z
N MET A 1 11.17 25.95 10.45
CA MET A 1 10.59 24.86 9.64
C MET A 1 9.57 25.50 8.71
N LYS A 2 9.60 25.26 7.40
CA LYS A 2 8.56 25.79 6.50
C LYS A 2 7.29 24.96 6.70
N ALA A 3 6.10 25.54 6.51
CA ALA A 3 4.83 24.83 6.69
C ALA A 3 4.75 23.56 5.83
N GLN A 4 5.30 23.61 4.62
CA GLN A 4 5.38 22.49 3.69
C GLN A 4 6.22 21.31 4.22
N ASP A 5 7.32 21.58 4.92
CA ASP A 5 8.13 20.54 5.56
C ASP A 5 7.33 19.82 6.65
N THR A 6 6.44 20.57 7.33
CA THR A 6 5.57 20.03 8.40
C THR A 6 4.51 19.10 7.80
N TYR A 7 3.84 19.52 6.73
CA TYR A 7 2.86 18.68 6.03
C TYR A 7 3.48 17.39 5.49
N PHE A 8 4.69 17.48 4.93
CA PHE A 8 5.38 16.31 4.42
C PHE A 8 5.73 15.30 5.52
N GLN A 9 6.24 15.78 6.66
CA GLN A 9 6.50 14.94 7.82
C GLN A 9 5.22 14.30 8.39
N GLU A 10 4.14 15.06 8.53
CA GLU A 10 2.84 14.54 8.96
C GLU A 10 2.28 13.49 8.00
N TYR A 11 2.47 13.68 6.69
CA TYR A 11 2.09 12.68 5.69
C TYR A 11 2.85 11.37 5.91
N LEU A 12 4.18 11.43 6.04
CA LEU A 12 5.00 10.24 6.24
C LEU A 12 4.65 9.51 7.56
N GLU A 13 4.36 10.25 8.62
CA GLU A 13 3.89 9.67 9.88
C GLU A 13 2.56 8.94 9.70
N LYS A 14 1.58 9.59 9.04
CA LYS A 14 0.28 8.96 8.74
C LYS A 14 0.42 7.74 7.82
N TRP A 15 1.33 7.79 6.85
CA TRP A 15 1.62 6.66 5.97
C TRP A 15 2.19 5.47 6.73
N SER A 16 3.17 5.72 7.63
CA SER A 16 3.71 4.67 8.50
C SER A 16 2.63 4.07 9.40
N ASN A 17 1.78 4.91 10.00
CA ASN A 17 0.67 4.44 10.84
C ASN A 17 -0.33 3.59 10.04
N ALA A 18 -0.65 4.01 8.81
CA ALA A 18 -1.53 3.26 7.91
C ALA A 18 -0.93 1.90 7.52
N ARG A 19 0.36 1.84 7.22
CA ARG A 19 1.09 0.59 6.97
C ARG A 19 0.94 -0.36 8.15
N ASP A 20 1.33 0.10 9.34
CA ASP A 20 1.38 -0.76 10.53
C ASP A 20 -0.01 -1.25 10.92
N TYR A 21 -1.01 -0.37 10.87
CA TYR A 21 -2.41 -0.74 11.11
C TYR A 21 -2.91 -1.78 10.10
N THR A 22 -2.68 -1.55 8.80
CA THR A 22 -3.20 -2.43 7.73
C THR A 22 -2.54 -3.81 7.79
N ILE A 23 -1.22 -3.87 7.97
CA ILE A 23 -0.50 -5.13 8.19
C ILE A 23 -1.05 -5.82 9.43
N LYS A 24 -1.30 -5.09 10.52
CA LYS A 24 -1.85 -5.68 11.74
C LYS A 24 -3.23 -6.30 11.55
N VAL A 25 -4.09 -5.68 10.74
CA VAL A 25 -5.40 -6.25 10.39
C VAL A 25 -5.24 -7.59 9.66
N VAL A 26 -4.33 -7.68 8.69
CA VAL A 26 -4.05 -8.94 7.97
C VAL A 26 -3.41 -9.99 8.90
N GLU A 27 -2.51 -9.58 9.80
CA GLU A 27 -1.96 -10.46 10.84
C GLU A 27 -3.02 -11.02 11.80
N LEU A 28 -4.06 -10.27 12.10
CA LEU A 28 -5.12 -10.72 13.01
C LEU A 28 -6.16 -11.61 12.32
N MET A 29 -6.33 -11.47 11.00
CA MET A 29 -7.25 -12.31 10.23
C MET A 29 -6.74 -13.76 10.17
N PRO A 30 -7.50 -14.77 10.63
CA PRO A 30 -7.10 -16.17 10.46
C PRO A 30 -6.94 -16.51 8.98
N GLU A 31 -5.87 -17.22 8.62
CA GLU A 31 -5.60 -17.54 7.21
C GLU A 31 -6.70 -18.40 6.57
N ALA A 32 -7.31 -19.28 7.34
CA ALA A 32 -8.45 -20.09 6.91
C ALA A 32 -9.68 -19.24 6.49
N GLU A 33 -9.74 -17.97 6.94
CA GLU A 33 -10.84 -17.04 6.65
C GLU A 33 -10.48 -16.06 5.53
N PHE A 34 -9.35 -16.21 4.84
CA PHE A 34 -8.94 -15.27 3.77
C PHE A 34 -9.93 -15.22 2.59
N SER A 35 -10.73 -16.27 2.41
CA SER A 35 -11.84 -16.35 1.45
C SER A 35 -13.15 -15.77 1.98
N PHE A 36 -13.18 -15.22 3.20
CA PHE A 36 -14.36 -14.59 3.79
C PHE A 36 -14.85 -13.45 2.91
N LYS A 37 -16.17 -13.41 2.71
CA LYS A 37 -16.91 -12.34 2.05
C LYS A 37 -17.98 -11.79 2.99
N PRO A 38 -18.11 -10.46 3.15
CA PRO A 38 -19.24 -9.87 3.88
C PRO A 38 -20.59 -10.11 3.19
N THR A 39 -20.61 -10.04 1.85
CA THR A 39 -21.75 -10.32 0.97
C THR A 39 -21.26 -10.98 -0.31
N GLU A 40 -22.13 -11.69 -1.04
CA GLU A 40 -21.74 -12.44 -2.25
C GLU A 40 -21.09 -11.56 -3.33
N ASP A 41 -21.57 -10.33 -3.47
CA ASP A 41 -21.13 -9.35 -4.48
C ASP A 41 -19.77 -8.69 -4.18
N GLU A 42 -19.28 -8.78 -2.94
CA GLU A 42 -18.04 -8.12 -2.52
C GLU A 42 -16.81 -9.01 -2.75
N MET A 43 -15.62 -8.40 -2.76
CA MET A 43 -14.36 -9.13 -2.80
C MET A 43 -14.15 -9.96 -1.52
N THR A 44 -13.43 -11.08 -1.63
CA THR A 44 -12.91 -11.77 -0.44
C THR A 44 -11.90 -10.88 0.31
N PHE A 45 -11.65 -11.16 1.58
CA PHE A 45 -10.64 -10.44 2.36
C PHE A 45 -9.27 -10.41 1.64
N GLN A 46 -8.84 -11.55 1.08
CA GLN A 46 -7.60 -11.63 0.33
C GLN A 46 -7.63 -10.81 -0.97
N GLU A 47 -8.71 -10.91 -1.76
CA GLU A 47 -8.87 -10.14 -2.99
C GLU A 47 -8.88 -8.64 -2.72
N GLN A 48 -9.58 -8.20 -1.68
CA GLN A 48 -9.65 -6.80 -1.28
C GLN A 48 -8.27 -6.28 -0.85
N THR A 49 -7.52 -7.09 -0.09
CA THR A 49 -6.14 -6.74 0.31
C THR A 49 -5.23 -6.64 -0.92
N LEU A 50 -5.31 -7.58 -1.86
CA LEU A 50 -4.54 -7.52 -3.10
C LEU A 50 -4.97 -6.34 -4.00
N HIS A 51 -6.25 -6.00 -4.02
CA HIS A 51 -6.75 -4.84 -4.75
C HIS A 51 -6.15 -3.53 -4.20
N LEU A 52 -6.13 -3.37 -2.87
CA LEU A 52 -5.46 -2.26 -2.20
C LEU A 52 -3.99 -2.14 -2.65
N LEU A 53 -3.23 -3.23 -2.58
CA LEU A 53 -1.81 -3.22 -2.93
C LEU A 53 -1.56 -2.92 -4.41
N ARG A 54 -2.38 -3.48 -5.30
CA ARG A 54 -2.30 -3.16 -6.74
C ARG A 54 -2.57 -1.68 -7.00
N ASN A 55 -3.55 -1.10 -6.31
CA ASN A 55 -3.87 0.32 -6.44
C ASN A 55 -2.72 1.21 -5.97
N MET A 56 -2.15 0.92 -4.79
CA MET A 56 -0.99 1.63 -4.26
C MET A 56 0.22 1.55 -5.20
N TYR A 57 0.49 0.35 -5.73
CA TYR A 57 1.55 0.15 -6.71
C TYR A 57 1.31 0.96 -7.98
N TRP A 58 0.09 0.92 -8.53
CA TRP A 58 -0.26 1.66 -9.74
C TRP A 58 -0.12 3.18 -9.55
N LEU A 59 -0.66 3.72 -8.44
CA LEU A 59 -0.51 5.14 -8.11
C LEU A 59 0.97 5.54 -8.03
N SER A 60 1.79 4.74 -7.34
CA SER A 60 3.19 5.07 -7.14
C SER A 60 4.02 4.94 -8.43
N SER A 61 3.81 3.87 -9.21
CA SER A 61 4.64 3.53 -10.38
C SER A 61 4.22 4.20 -11.69
N SER A 62 2.95 4.62 -11.79
CA SER A 62 2.39 5.12 -13.04
C SER A 62 1.90 6.57 -12.93
N TYR A 63 1.36 6.96 -11.77
CA TYR A 63 0.77 8.29 -11.59
C TYR A 63 1.77 9.27 -10.97
N LEU A 64 2.37 8.92 -9.83
CA LEU A 64 3.28 9.79 -9.07
C LEU A 64 4.72 9.75 -9.58
N SER A 65 5.13 8.63 -10.17
CA SER A 65 6.47 8.44 -10.71
C SER A 65 6.45 7.56 -11.96
N LYS A 66 7.64 7.22 -12.46
CA LYS A 66 7.86 6.18 -13.47
C LYS A 66 8.72 5.03 -12.94
N ASP A 67 8.95 5.01 -11.62
CA ASP A 67 9.70 3.95 -10.97
C ASP A 67 8.85 2.68 -10.95
N THR A 68 9.51 1.53 -10.94
CA THR A 68 8.83 0.24 -10.86
C THR A 68 9.36 -0.57 -9.70
N LEU A 69 8.49 -1.44 -9.20
CA LEU A 69 8.83 -2.49 -8.25
C LEU A 69 8.51 -3.80 -8.97
N GLU A 70 9.47 -4.72 -9.01
CA GLU A 70 9.24 -6.04 -9.61
C GLU A 70 8.32 -6.85 -8.69
N VAL A 71 7.03 -6.78 -8.95
CA VAL A 71 6.00 -7.50 -8.21
C VAL A 71 5.06 -8.20 -9.18
N ASP A 72 4.90 -9.51 -9.02
CA ASP A 72 3.87 -10.25 -9.74
C ASP A 72 2.57 -10.33 -8.93
N PHE A 73 1.69 -9.36 -9.16
CA PHE A 73 0.35 -9.37 -8.60
C PHE A 73 -0.62 -10.33 -9.31
N LYS A 74 -0.30 -10.80 -10.52
CA LYS A 74 -1.21 -11.65 -11.32
C LYS A 74 -1.15 -13.11 -10.90
N THR A 75 0.02 -13.55 -10.44
CA THR A 75 0.25 -14.95 -10.03
C THR A 75 0.29 -15.14 -8.52
N PHE A 76 0.01 -14.09 -7.73
CA PHE A 76 0.01 -14.19 -6.28
C PHE A 76 -0.95 -15.30 -5.80
N LYS A 77 -0.36 -16.44 -5.44
CA LYS A 77 -0.98 -17.59 -4.76
C LYS A 77 -0.33 -17.81 -3.40
N GLY A 78 0.19 -16.72 -2.84
CA GLY A 78 0.93 -16.75 -1.59
C GLY A 78 0.00 -17.00 -0.40
N ASP A 79 0.57 -17.66 0.60
CA ASP A 79 0.00 -17.75 1.94
C ASP A 79 0.00 -16.37 2.63
N LYS A 80 -0.51 -16.34 3.87
CA LYS A 80 -0.54 -15.13 4.69
C LYS A 80 0.83 -14.46 4.84
N THR A 81 1.90 -15.24 4.97
CA THR A 81 3.26 -14.73 5.13
C THR A 81 3.69 -13.98 3.87
N ALA A 82 3.53 -14.62 2.70
CA ALA A 82 3.82 -14.00 1.41
C ALA A 82 2.99 -12.73 1.16
N LEU A 83 1.74 -12.69 1.66
CA LEU A 83 0.89 -11.50 1.52
C LEU A 83 1.44 -10.34 2.35
N ILE A 84 1.85 -10.60 3.59
CA ILE A 84 2.45 -9.57 4.46
C ILE A 84 3.78 -9.07 3.90
N GLU A 85 4.63 -9.96 3.39
CA GLU A 85 5.88 -9.56 2.73
C GLU A 85 5.62 -8.67 1.52
N LEU A 86 4.61 -9.01 0.71
CA LEU A 86 4.17 -8.19 -0.41
C LEU A 86 3.67 -6.82 0.05
N MET A 87 2.86 -6.77 1.12
CA MET A 87 2.39 -5.51 1.70
C MET A 87 3.58 -4.62 2.11
N GLN A 88 4.56 -5.17 2.82
CA GLN A 88 5.75 -4.44 3.25
C GLN A 88 6.51 -3.83 2.07
N GLN A 89 6.71 -4.61 1.00
CA GLN A 89 7.39 -4.15 -0.21
C GLN A 89 6.64 -3.00 -0.90
N VAL A 90 5.32 -3.12 -1.04
CA VAL A 90 4.50 -2.12 -1.72
C VAL A 90 4.38 -0.83 -0.90
N PHE A 91 4.22 -0.92 0.42
CA PHE A 91 4.23 0.24 1.31
C PHE A 91 5.57 0.98 1.27
N ALA A 92 6.69 0.24 1.35
CA ALA A 92 8.03 0.82 1.29
C ALA A 92 8.32 1.48 -0.06
N PHE A 93 7.90 0.84 -1.16
CA PHE A 93 8.01 1.43 -2.50
C PHE A 93 7.22 2.73 -2.63
N SER A 94 5.97 2.74 -2.17
CA SER A 94 5.11 3.92 -2.21
C SER A 94 5.68 5.06 -1.36
N GLU A 95 6.21 4.75 -0.17
CA GLU A 95 6.87 5.73 0.71
C GLU A 95 8.11 6.33 0.04
N LYS A 96 8.94 5.49 -0.58
CA LYS A 96 10.13 5.93 -1.32
C LYS A 96 9.75 6.88 -2.46
N VAL A 97 8.72 6.55 -3.24
CA VAL A 97 8.23 7.41 -4.33
C VAL A 97 7.86 8.79 -3.78
N VAL A 98 7.11 8.84 -2.67
CA VAL A 98 6.73 10.12 -2.05
C VAL A 98 7.94 10.88 -1.50
N GLN A 99 8.92 10.20 -0.89
CA GLN A 99 10.18 10.79 -0.42
C GLN A 99 11.03 11.41 -1.52
N GLN A 100 10.86 10.97 -2.76
CA GLN A 100 11.57 11.50 -3.92
C GLN A 100 10.83 12.65 -4.61
N MET A 101 9.60 12.98 -4.20
CA MET A 101 8.85 14.08 -4.79
C MET A 101 9.44 15.43 -4.36
N GLU A 102 9.68 16.31 -5.33
CA GLU A 102 10.08 17.68 -5.08
C GLU A 102 8.89 18.52 -4.59
N THR A 103 9.17 19.55 -3.79
CA THR A 103 8.12 20.37 -3.17
C THR A 103 7.19 21.03 -4.18
N ALA A 104 7.69 21.38 -5.37
CA ALA A 104 6.89 21.95 -6.46
C ALA A 104 5.86 20.96 -7.03
N GLN A 105 6.12 19.65 -6.94
CA GLN A 105 5.19 18.61 -7.38
C GLN A 105 4.02 18.42 -6.41
N LEU A 106 4.18 18.87 -5.15
CA LEU A 106 3.12 18.83 -4.14
C LEU A 106 2.13 20.00 -4.26
N GLU A 107 2.42 20.99 -5.12
CA GLU A 107 1.59 22.17 -5.37
C GLU A 107 0.77 22.08 -6.67
N GLU A 108 0.83 20.93 -7.37
CA GLU A 108 0.11 20.72 -8.62
C GLU A 108 -1.42 20.79 -8.37
N LYS A 109 -2.11 21.65 -9.14
CA LYS A 109 -3.54 21.95 -9.01
C LYS A 109 -4.43 21.00 -9.79
#